data_AF-A0A830H5A3-F1
#
_entry.id   AF-A0A830H5A3-F1
#
_cell.length_a   1.000
_cell.length_b   1.000
_cell.length_c   1.000
_cell.angle_alpha   90.00
_cell.angle_beta   90.00
_cell.angle_gamma   90.00
#
_symmetry.space_group_name_H-M   'P 1'
#
loop_
_entity.id
_entity.type
_entity.pdbx_description
1 polymer ?
#
loop_
_entity_poly.entity_id
_entity_poly.type
_entity_poly.pdbx_seq_one_letter_code
_entity_poly.pdbx_strand_id
1 'polypeptide(L)'
;MVVNAGSRINPQVPYLRVGETPGRDIRKRAFLKEEFEEIFGMAKQLGASLDFVGSLIVGESIPGGTTTAAATLVGLGYEAGDRTSSTSPHNPKELKRRVISQAIANAPKELLPRIAALTDPVLTAIAGLMAGFKGRKVLAGGTQMLAVVAILKALSFPIDEVEIITTKWVVEDPSADFLGLAKELGVKVSNSTLDLSDSKFPGLRAYEEGYVKEGVGAGGLSYMAISAFGHQRVIESIEREYIMLTKLNVS
;
A
#
# COMPACT_ATOMS: atom_id res chain seq x y z
N MET A 1 7.65 1.34 -13.94
CA MET A 1 6.43 1.76 -14.68
C MET A 1 5.51 2.46 -13.70
N VAL A 2 4.95 3.62 -14.06
CA VAL A 2 3.98 4.33 -13.22
C VAL A 2 2.56 4.01 -13.71
N VAL A 3 1.65 3.70 -12.78
CA VAL A 3 0.24 3.43 -13.08
C VAL A 3 -0.61 4.44 -12.31
N ASN A 4 -1.41 5.22 -13.03
CA ASN A 4 -2.35 6.18 -12.47
C ASN A 4 -3.76 5.56 -12.40
N ALA A 5 -4.25 5.36 -11.19
CA ALA A 5 -5.57 4.81 -10.91
C ALA A 5 -6.64 5.87 -10.61
N GLY A 6 -6.27 7.16 -10.53
CA GLY A 6 -7.21 8.23 -10.14
C GLY A 6 -6.56 9.37 -9.36
N SER A 7 -5.32 9.76 -9.68
CA SER A 7 -4.68 10.92 -9.06
C SER A 7 -5.41 12.22 -9.44
N ARG A 8 -5.62 13.14 -8.49
CA ARG A 8 -6.20 14.47 -8.77
C ARG A 8 -5.35 15.30 -9.74
N ILE A 9 -4.02 15.16 -9.65
CA ILE A 9 -3.05 15.80 -10.52
C ILE A 9 -2.28 14.68 -11.20
N ASN A 10 -2.32 14.65 -12.52
CA ASN A 10 -1.67 13.62 -13.31
C ASN A 10 -0.13 13.72 -13.18
N PRO A 11 0.59 12.57 -13.17
CA PRO A 11 2.05 12.58 -13.18
C PRO A 11 2.62 13.30 -14.42
N GLN A 12 3.71 14.04 -14.23
CA GLN A 12 4.44 14.73 -15.31
C GLN A 12 5.53 13.85 -15.95
N VAL A 13 5.32 12.53 -15.91
CA VAL A 13 6.20 11.50 -16.47
C VAL A 13 5.34 10.51 -17.27
N PRO A 14 5.88 9.67 -18.15
CA PRO A 14 5.09 8.62 -18.79
C PRO A 14 4.42 7.69 -17.76
N TYR A 15 3.11 7.49 -17.88
CA TYR A 15 2.33 6.59 -17.03
C TYR A 15 1.26 5.84 -17.84
N LEU A 16 0.85 4.69 -17.33
CA LEU A 16 -0.37 4.00 -17.78
C LEU A 16 -1.55 4.45 -16.95
N ARG A 17 -2.72 4.58 -17.57
CA ARG A 17 -3.96 4.95 -16.88
C ARG A 17 -4.88 3.74 -16.78
N VAL A 18 -5.36 3.47 -15.57
CA VAL A 18 -6.34 2.41 -15.27
C VAL A 18 -7.56 2.96 -14.54
N GLY A 19 -7.60 4.27 -14.27
CA GLY A 19 -8.76 4.96 -13.69
C GLY A 19 -8.68 6.46 -13.92
N GLU A 20 -9.85 7.10 -14.03
CA GLU A 20 -9.99 8.54 -14.30
C GLU A 20 -10.34 9.33 -13.02
N THR A 21 -11.11 8.72 -12.11
CA THR A 21 -11.77 9.43 -11.02
C THR A 21 -11.05 9.22 -9.68
N PRO A 22 -10.66 10.30 -8.98
CA PRO A 22 -10.16 10.19 -7.61
C PRO A 22 -11.20 9.63 -6.65
N GLY A 23 -10.72 8.90 -5.64
CA GLY A 23 -11.57 8.42 -4.54
C GLY A 23 -12.33 9.56 -3.86
N ARG A 24 -13.63 9.33 -3.62
CA ARG A 24 -14.48 10.23 -2.84
C ARG A 24 -14.39 9.91 -1.35
N ASP A 25 -15.11 10.69 -0.54
CA ASP A 25 -15.15 10.51 0.91
C ASP A 25 -15.80 9.17 1.29
N ILE A 26 -14.99 8.26 1.87
CA ILE A 26 -15.44 6.94 2.34
C ILE A 26 -16.56 7.01 3.38
N ARG A 27 -16.71 8.12 4.12
CA ARG A 27 -17.82 8.28 5.07
C ARG A 27 -19.18 8.31 4.39
N LYS A 28 -19.21 8.69 3.11
CA LYS A 28 -20.43 8.69 2.28
C LYS A 28 -20.41 7.47 1.38
N ARG A 29 -19.44 7.44 0.46
CA ARG A 29 -19.20 6.38 -0.53
C ARG A 29 -17.98 6.77 -1.37
N ALA A 30 -16.91 5.97 -1.36
CA ALA A 30 -15.75 6.20 -2.23
C ALA A 30 -16.10 6.01 -3.71
N PHE A 31 -16.57 4.82 -4.10
CA PHE A 31 -16.98 4.49 -5.47
C PHE A 31 -18.40 3.97 -5.56
N LEU A 32 -18.97 4.11 -6.75
CA LEU A 32 -20.03 3.25 -7.24
C LEU A 32 -19.43 1.90 -7.66
N LYS A 33 -20.28 0.89 -7.78
CA LYS A 33 -19.86 -0.47 -8.15
C LYS A 33 -19.19 -0.46 -9.53
N GLU A 34 -19.74 0.31 -10.46
CA GLU A 34 -19.31 0.37 -11.86
C GLU A 34 -17.91 0.99 -11.99
N GLU A 35 -17.62 2.04 -11.21
CA GLU A 35 -16.29 2.66 -11.15
C GLU A 35 -15.24 1.68 -10.60
N PHE A 36 -15.60 0.88 -9.57
CA PHE A 36 -14.72 -0.16 -9.05
C PHE A 36 -14.44 -1.24 -10.12
N GLU A 37 -15.48 -1.71 -10.81
CA GLU A 37 -15.36 -2.74 -11.85
C GLU A 37 -14.54 -2.27 -13.05
N GLU A 38 -14.68 -1.00 -13.45
CA GLU A 38 -13.88 -0.40 -14.51
C GLU A 38 -12.39 -0.38 -14.14
N ILE A 39 -12.05 0.17 -12.97
CA ILE A 39 -10.65 0.26 -12.50
C ILE A 39 -10.06 -1.13 -12.32
N PHE A 40 -10.79 -2.02 -11.66
CA PHE A 40 -10.35 -3.40 -11.42
C PHE A 40 -10.16 -4.14 -12.75
N GLY A 41 -11.10 -3.99 -13.70
CA GLY A 41 -11.07 -4.63 -15.00
C GLY A 41 -9.90 -4.16 -15.86
N MET A 42 -9.69 -2.85 -15.98
CA MET A 42 -8.55 -2.27 -16.71
C MET A 42 -7.22 -2.71 -16.11
N ALA A 43 -7.10 -2.64 -14.77
CA ALA A 43 -5.89 -3.05 -14.08
C ALA A 43 -5.64 -4.56 -14.21
N LYS A 44 -6.68 -5.39 -14.23
CA LYS A 44 -6.59 -6.83 -14.48
C LYS A 44 -6.09 -7.14 -15.89
N GLN A 45 -6.58 -6.43 -16.91
CA GLN A 45 -6.07 -6.57 -18.27
C GLN A 45 -4.59 -6.16 -18.36
N LEU A 46 -4.20 -5.07 -17.68
CA LEU A 46 -2.81 -4.67 -17.57
C LEU A 46 -1.95 -5.73 -16.86
N GLY A 47 -2.45 -6.35 -15.78
CA GLY A 47 -1.74 -7.43 -15.10
C GLY A 47 -1.49 -8.62 -16.03
N ALA A 48 -2.51 -9.03 -16.79
CA ALA A 48 -2.41 -10.13 -17.75
C ALA A 48 -1.46 -9.83 -18.91
N SER A 49 -1.37 -8.57 -19.37
CA SER A 49 -0.44 -8.19 -20.45
C SER A 49 1.02 -8.21 -20.00
N LEU A 50 1.29 -8.27 -18.69
CA LEU A 50 2.63 -8.37 -18.10
C LEU A 50 3.07 -9.82 -17.84
N ASP A 51 2.30 -10.84 -18.22
CA ASP A 51 2.64 -12.27 -17.99
C ASP A 51 4.01 -12.69 -18.57
N PHE A 52 4.61 -11.88 -19.45
CA PHE A 52 5.97 -12.11 -19.95
C PHE A 52 7.07 -11.80 -18.93
N VAL A 53 6.78 -11.09 -17.83
CA VAL A 53 7.71 -10.90 -16.72
C VAL A 53 7.53 -12.00 -15.68
N GLY A 54 8.62 -12.55 -15.12
CA GLY A 54 8.54 -13.64 -14.14
C GLY A 54 8.00 -13.21 -12.76
N SER A 55 8.12 -11.93 -12.43
CA SER A 55 7.65 -11.37 -11.16
C SER A 55 7.18 -9.93 -11.30
N LEU A 56 6.14 -9.57 -10.55
CA LEU A 56 5.62 -8.21 -10.49
C LEU A 56 5.69 -7.68 -9.06
N ILE A 57 6.40 -6.57 -8.87
CA ILE A 57 6.51 -5.86 -7.59
C ILE A 57 5.71 -4.57 -7.71
N VAL A 58 4.71 -4.39 -6.85
CA VAL A 58 3.78 -3.25 -6.92
C VAL A 58 3.76 -2.52 -5.59
N GLY A 59 4.23 -1.27 -5.60
CA GLY A 59 4.06 -0.32 -4.52
C GLY A 59 2.87 0.61 -4.74
N GLU A 60 2.56 1.40 -3.72
CA GLU A 60 1.48 2.39 -3.75
C GLU A 60 1.97 3.76 -3.28
N SER A 61 1.29 4.82 -3.74
CA SER A 61 1.44 6.15 -3.17
C SER A 61 0.08 6.83 -3.09
N ILE A 62 -0.66 6.58 -2.00
CA ILE A 62 -1.95 7.20 -1.72
C ILE A 62 -1.99 7.90 -0.35
N PRO A 63 -2.14 9.23 -0.33
CA PRO A 63 -2.47 9.96 0.89
C PRO A 63 -3.80 9.49 1.48
N GLY A 64 -3.81 9.12 2.76
CA GLY A 64 -4.99 8.59 3.45
C GLY A 64 -5.25 7.11 3.22
N GLY A 65 -4.39 6.39 2.49
CA GLY A 65 -4.54 4.98 2.17
C GLY A 65 -4.65 4.04 3.38
N THR A 66 -4.06 4.39 4.52
CA THR A 66 -4.21 3.58 5.75
C THR A 66 -5.65 3.58 6.27
N THR A 67 -6.39 4.66 6.09
CA THR A 67 -7.79 4.77 6.52
C THR A 67 -8.72 3.97 5.60
N THR A 68 -8.52 4.04 4.29
CA THR A 68 -9.29 3.26 3.30
C THR A 68 -8.97 1.76 3.40
N ALA A 69 -7.70 1.41 3.63
CA ALA A 69 -7.29 0.03 3.93
C ALA A 69 -7.98 -0.51 5.18
N ALA A 70 -7.98 0.25 6.28
CA ALA A 70 -8.67 -0.13 7.52
C ALA A 70 -10.18 -0.31 7.30
N ALA A 71 -10.82 0.64 6.63
CA ALA A 71 -12.26 0.58 6.32
C ALA A 71 -12.59 -0.64 5.45
N THR A 72 -11.75 -0.95 4.46
CA THR A 72 -11.90 -2.12 3.58
C THR A 72 -11.77 -3.42 4.37
N LEU A 73 -10.74 -3.56 5.20
CA LEU A 73 -10.53 -4.75 6.04
C LEU A 73 -11.70 -4.96 7.01
N VAL A 74 -12.13 -3.91 7.72
CA VAL A 74 -13.31 -3.98 8.61
C VAL A 74 -14.58 -4.32 7.83
N GLY A 75 -14.75 -3.73 6.64
CA GLY A 75 -15.87 -4.01 5.74
C GLY A 75 -15.95 -5.46 5.28
N LEU A 76 -14.79 -6.13 5.18
CA LEU A 76 -14.65 -7.53 4.81
C LEU A 76 -14.62 -8.48 6.02
N GLY A 77 -14.85 -7.98 7.23
CA GLY A 77 -15.00 -8.78 8.44
C GLY A 77 -13.73 -9.00 9.25
N TYR A 78 -12.63 -8.30 8.96
CA TYR A 78 -11.41 -8.36 9.75
C TYR A 78 -11.42 -7.32 10.87
N GLU A 79 -10.88 -7.68 12.04
CA GLU A 79 -10.71 -6.76 13.16
C GLU A 79 -9.53 -5.82 12.88
N ALA A 80 -9.70 -4.83 12.01
CA ALA A 80 -8.59 -3.96 11.58
C ALA A 80 -8.66 -2.52 12.10
N GLY A 81 -9.77 -2.11 12.73
CA GLY A 81 -10.04 -0.70 13.07
C GLY A 81 -8.91 -0.01 13.85
N ASP A 82 -8.24 -0.74 14.74
CA ASP A 82 -7.14 -0.25 15.60
C ASP A 82 -5.77 -0.86 15.33
N ARG A 83 -5.72 -1.76 14.35
CA ARG A 83 -4.55 -2.59 14.04
C ARG A 83 -3.78 -2.06 12.84
N THR A 84 -4.19 -0.92 12.29
CA THR A 84 -3.55 -0.28 11.13
C THR A 84 -2.54 0.80 11.53
N SER A 85 -1.41 0.84 10.82
CA SER A 85 -0.34 1.82 11.05
C SER A 85 -0.70 3.23 10.55
N SER A 86 0.17 4.19 10.84
CA SER A 86 0.14 5.56 10.31
C SER A 86 1.55 6.05 9.98
N THR A 87 1.62 7.01 9.05
CA THR A 87 2.86 7.68 8.63
C THR A 87 3.41 8.66 9.68
N SER A 88 2.75 8.81 10.81
CA SER A 88 3.19 9.62 11.96
C SER A 88 3.25 8.74 13.21
N PRO A 89 4.14 9.05 14.18
CA PRO A 89 4.17 8.38 15.48
C PRO A 89 2.84 8.52 16.23
N HIS A 90 2.16 9.65 16.05
CA HIS A 90 0.86 9.91 16.65
C HIS A 90 -0.25 9.42 15.72
N ASN A 91 -0.64 8.16 15.88
CA ASN A 91 -1.77 7.58 15.13
C ASN A 91 -3.09 8.14 15.68
N PRO A 92 -3.88 8.92 14.91
CA PRO A 92 -5.13 9.52 15.39
C PRO A 92 -6.25 8.47 15.43
N LYS A 93 -6.12 7.48 16.32
CA LYS A 93 -6.99 6.28 16.37
C LYS A 93 -8.46 6.64 16.53
N GLU A 94 -8.81 7.61 17.37
CA GLU A 94 -10.20 8.03 17.57
C GLU A 94 -10.84 8.61 16.31
N LEU A 95 -10.10 9.43 15.57
CA LEU A 95 -10.58 10.00 14.31
C LEU A 95 -10.76 8.88 13.27
N LYS A 96 -9.79 7.98 13.14
CA LYS A 96 -9.88 6.81 12.24
C LYS A 96 -11.08 5.94 12.60
N ARG A 97 -11.25 5.56 13.87
CA ARG A 97 -12.40 4.77 14.34
C ARG A 97 -13.73 5.41 13.94
N ARG A 98 -13.87 6.73 14.14
CA ARG A 98 -15.09 7.47 13.79
C ARG A 98 -15.36 7.46 12.29
N VAL A 99 -14.34 7.73 11.48
CA VAL A 99 -14.42 7.71 10.02
C VAL A 99 -14.78 6.32 9.50
N ILE A 100 -14.11 5.28 10.01
CA ILE A 100 -14.35 3.88 9.64
C ILE A 100 -15.76 3.47 10.05
N SER A 101 -16.17 3.73 11.30
CA SER A 101 -17.51 3.36 11.78
C SER A 101 -18.61 4.02 10.94
N GLN A 102 -18.45 5.30 10.59
CA GLN A 102 -19.39 6.00 9.71
C GLN A 102 -19.41 5.41 8.29
N ALA A 103 -18.23 5.08 7.73
CA ALA A 103 -18.13 4.45 6.42
C ALA A 103 -18.82 3.07 6.40
N ILE A 104 -18.60 2.24 7.43
CA ILE A 104 -19.21 0.91 7.56
C ILE A 104 -20.74 1.00 7.70
N ALA A 105 -21.24 1.96 8.46
CA ALA A 105 -22.68 2.18 8.64
C ALA A 105 -23.39 2.56 7.33
N ASN A 106 -22.70 3.32 6.45
CA ASN A 106 -23.23 3.77 5.16
C ASN A 106 -22.92 2.80 4.00
N ALA A 107 -22.08 1.79 4.23
CA ALA A 107 -21.68 0.85 3.20
C ALA A 107 -22.85 -0.09 2.83
N PRO A 108 -23.07 -0.37 1.53
CA PRO A 108 -24.01 -1.38 1.06
C PRO A 108 -23.80 -2.75 1.72
N LYS A 109 -24.78 -3.65 1.64
CA LYS A 109 -24.65 -5.01 2.20
C LYS A 109 -24.02 -5.98 1.21
N GLU A 110 -24.28 -5.77 -0.08
CA GLU A 110 -23.76 -6.57 -1.17
C GLU A 110 -22.24 -6.39 -1.29
N LEU A 111 -21.52 -7.51 -1.50
CA LEU A 111 -20.07 -7.56 -1.41
C LEU A 111 -19.35 -6.54 -2.30
N LEU A 112 -19.64 -6.53 -3.61
CA LEU A 112 -18.96 -5.63 -4.55
C LEU A 112 -19.26 -4.15 -4.27
N PRO A 113 -20.54 -3.73 -4.15
CA PRO A 113 -20.87 -2.36 -3.75
C PRO A 113 -20.27 -1.95 -2.40
N ARG A 114 -20.15 -2.89 -1.44
CA ARG A 114 -19.50 -2.66 -0.15
C ARG A 114 -18.01 -2.38 -0.28
N ILE A 115 -17.27 -3.22 -1.02
CA ILE A 115 -15.84 -3.00 -1.28
C ILE A 115 -15.66 -1.65 -1.97
N ALA A 116 -16.42 -1.39 -3.03
CA ALA A 116 -16.39 -0.14 -3.79
C ALA A 116 -16.63 1.10 -2.91
N ALA A 117 -17.53 1.00 -1.92
CA ALA A 117 -17.81 2.12 -1.02
C ALA A 117 -16.68 2.44 -0.02
N LEU A 118 -15.83 1.45 0.30
CA LEU A 118 -14.88 1.51 1.43
C LEU A 118 -13.41 1.58 1.00
N THR A 119 -13.09 1.17 -0.23
CA THR A 119 -11.74 1.17 -0.78
C THR A 119 -11.38 2.49 -1.47
N ASP A 120 -10.22 2.53 -2.12
CA ASP A 120 -9.74 3.64 -2.95
C ASP A 120 -9.30 3.13 -4.36
N PRO A 121 -9.00 4.03 -5.32
CA PRO A 121 -8.71 3.61 -6.69
C PRO A 121 -7.39 2.82 -6.75
N VAL A 122 -6.45 3.13 -5.87
CA VAL A 122 -5.11 2.54 -5.86
C VAL A 122 -5.17 1.11 -5.37
N LEU A 123 -5.82 0.84 -4.23
CA LEU A 123 -6.03 -0.53 -3.74
C LEU A 123 -6.84 -1.36 -4.75
N THR A 124 -7.83 -0.75 -5.40
CA THR A 124 -8.63 -1.40 -6.46
C THR A 124 -7.77 -1.78 -7.66
N ALA A 125 -6.95 -0.85 -8.15
CA ALA A 125 -6.06 -1.10 -9.27
C ALA A 125 -5.00 -2.16 -8.93
N ILE A 126 -4.42 -2.13 -7.73
CA ILE A 126 -3.45 -3.15 -7.31
C ILE A 126 -4.11 -4.52 -7.23
N ALA A 127 -5.32 -4.62 -6.65
CA ALA A 127 -6.08 -5.87 -6.65
C ALA A 127 -6.36 -6.38 -8.07
N GLY A 128 -6.75 -5.50 -9.00
CA GLY A 128 -6.93 -5.85 -10.41
C GLY A 128 -5.65 -6.37 -11.04
N LEU A 129 -4.53 -5.63 -10.91
CA LEU A 129 -3.20 -6.05 -11.40
C LEU A 129 -2.82 -7.45 -10.89
N MET A 130 -2.95 -7.68 -9.58
CA MET A 130 -2.64 -8.97 -8.96
C MET A 130 -3.56 -10.09 -9.46
N ALA A 131 -4.84 -9.81 -9.67
CA ALA A 131 -5.81 -10.77 -10.18
C ALA A 131 -5.56 -11.15 -11.65
N GLY A 132 -4.90 -10.28 -12.42
CA GLY A 132 -4.60 -10.50 -13.84
C GLY A 132 -3.28 -11.20 -14.11
N PHE A 133 -2.26 -10.87 -13.32
CA PHE A 133 -0.90 -11.38 -13.50
C PHE A 133 -0.75 -12.82 -12.99
N LYS A 134 -0.09 -13.70 -13.75
CA LYS A 134 0.06 -15.12 -13.36
C LYS A 134 1.35 -15.46 -12.62
N GLY A 135 2.39 -14.65 -12.74
CA GLY A 135 3.68 -14.90 -12.09
C GLY A 135 3.70 -14.62 -10.58
N ARG A 136 4.92 -14.53 -10.04
CA ARG A 136 5.21 -14.21 -8.63
C ARG A 136 4.80 -12.78 -8.29
N LYS A 137 3.92 -12.59 -7.31
CA LYS A 137 3.34 -11.29 -6.96
C LYS A 137 3.93 -10.77 -5.66
N VAL A 138 4.48 -9.56 -5.69
CA VAL A 138 5.02 -8.88 -4.52
C VAL A 138 4.27 -7.58 -4.32
N LEU A 139 3.56 -7.50 -3.20
CA LEU A 139 2.93 -6.28 -2.73
C LEU A 139 3.92 -5.51 -1.84
N ALA A 140 4.44 -4.40 -2.34
CA ALA A 140 5.45 -3.60 -1.66
C ALA A 140 4.78 -2.47 -0.84
N GLY A 141 4.47 -2.74 0.42
CA GLY A 141 3.81 -1.74 1.28
C GLY A 141 3.26 -2.33 2.58
N GLY A 142 2.67 -1.45 3.39
CA GLY A 142 2.16 -1.78 4.73
C GLY A 142 0.72 -2.27 4.72
N THR A 143 -0.10 -1.78 5.66
CA THR A 143 -1.49 -2.24 5.86
C THR A 143 -2.37 -2.14 4.61
N GLN A 144 -2.06 -1.21 3.72
CA GLN A 144 -2.64 -1.08 2.37
C GLN A 144 -2.62 -2.42 1.62
N MET A 145 -1.49 -3.13 1.66
CA MET A 145 -1.32 -4.40 0.95
C MET A 145 -2.13 -5.53 1.58
N LEU A 146 -2.38 -5.49 2.89
CA LEU A 146 -3.31 -6.43 3.54
C LEU A 146 -4.75 -6.24 3.04
N ALA A 147 -5.18 -5.00 2.83
CA ALA A 147 -6.49 -4.72 2.25
C ALA A 147 -6.59 -5.23 0.80
N VAL A 148 -5.52 -5.12 0.00
CA VAL A 148 -5.47 -5.73 -1.35
C VAL A 148 -5.67 -7.25 -1.27
N VAL A 149 -4.95 -7.93 -0.38
CA VAL A 149 -5.10 -9.38 -0.17
C VAL A 149 -6.53 -9.72 0.25
N ALA A 150 -7.13 -8.95 1.16
CA ALA A 150 -8.52 -9.15 1.57
C ALA A 150 -9.51 -9.00 0.40
N ILE A 151 -9.32 -8.01 -0.47
CA ILE A 151 -10.12 -7.83 -1.69
C ILE A 151 -9.97 -9.05 -2.61
N LEU A 152 -8.75 -9.52 -2.87
CA LEU A 152 -8.50 -10.69 -3.70
C LEU A 152 -9.24 -11.93 -3.17
N LYS A 153 -9.12 -12.21 -1.86
CA LYS A 153 -9.82 -13.33 -1.21
C LYS A 153 -11.33 -13.19 -1.31
N ALA A 154 -11.87 -12.00 -1.03
CA ALA A 154 -13.30 -11.72 -1.10
C ALA A 154 -13.86 -11.95 -2.51
N LEU A 155 -13.08 -11.64 -3.55
CA LEU A 155 -13.43 -11.85 -4.95
C LEU A 155 -13.01 -13.24 -5.48
N SER A 156 -12.62 -14.16 -4.61
CA SER A 156 -12.23 -15.54 -4.95
C SER A 156 -11.03 -15.64 -5.91
N PHE A 157 -10.11 -14.69 -5.87
CA PHE A 157 -8.81 -14.80 -6.54
C PHE A 157 -7.79 -15.52 -5.65
N PRO A 158 -6.94 -16.39 -6.23
CA PRO A 158 -5.92 -17.10 -5.47
C PRO A 158 -4.84 -16.14 -4.95
N ILE A 159 -4.30 -16.45 -3.77
CA ILE A 159 -3.27 -15.64 -3.10
C ILE A 159 -1.97 -16.41 -2.84
N ASP A 160 -1.84 -17.66 -3.30
CA ASP A 160 -0.69 -18.52 -3.00
C ASP A 160 0.64 -17.95 -3.52
N GLU A 161 0.57 -17.24 -4.65
CA GLU A 161 1.70 -16.56 -5.30
C GLU A 161 1.90 -15.12 -4.82
N VAL A 162 1.13 -14.67 -3.82
CA VAL A 162 1.19 -13.32 -3.26
C VAL A 162 2.02 -13.31 -1.97
N GLU A 163 3.03 -12.45 -1.94
CA GLU A 163 3.73 -12.06 -0.72
C GLU A 163 3.66 -10.55 -0.52
N ILE A 164 3.78 -10.13 0.73
CA ILE A 164 3.96 -8.73 1.08
C ILE A 164 5.40 -8.52 1.52
N ILE A 165 6.06 -7.50 0.97
CA ILE A 165 7.35 -7.03 1.47
C ILE A 165 7.17 -5.58 1.95
N THR A 166 7.43 -5.36 3.23
CA THR A 166 7.34 -4.02 3.84
C THR A 166 8.66 -3.63 4.50
N THR A 167 8.67 -2.63 5.38
CA THR A 167 9.84 -2.17 6.14
C THR A 167 9.84 -2.72 7.57
N LYS A 168 11.01 -2.76 8.22
CA LYS A 168 11.11 -3.06 9.66
C LYS A 168 10.18 -2.17 10.49
N TRP A 169 10.07 -0.89 10.13
CA TRP A 169 9.27 0.10 10.85
C TRP A 169 7.76 -0.19 10.84
N VAL A 170 7.25 -0.89 9.83
CA VAL A 170 5.84 -1.34 9.81
C VAL A 170 5.64 -2.60 10.66
N VAL A 171 6.59 -3.53 10.59
CA VAL A 171 6.53 -4.79 11.35
C VAL A 171 6.67 -4.56 12.84
N GLU A 172 7.52 -3.62 13.23
CA GLU A 172 7.86 -3.31 14.63
C GLU A 172 6.97 -2.22 15.24
N ASP A 173 6.01 -1.66 14.49
CA ASP A 173 5.14 -0.57 14.97
C ASP A 173 4.22 -1.05 16.11
N PRO A 174 4.45 -0.65 17.38
CA PRO A 174 3.67 -1.13 18.51
C PRO A 174 2.24 -0.55 18.51
N SER A 175 1.97 0.46 17.68
CA SER A 175 0.64 1.05 17.55
C SER A 175 -0.26 0.29 16.59
N ALA A 176 0.27 -0.70 15.86
CA ALA A 176 -0.42 -1.51 14.87
C ALA A 176 -0.25 -3.01 15.17
N ASP A 177 -1.00 -3.86 14.46
CA ASP A 177 -0.81 -5.31 14.50
C ASP A 177 -0.82 -5.85 13.07
N PHE A 178 0.23 -5.48 12.34
CA PHE A 178 0.39 -5.84 10.93
C PHE A 178 0.58 -7.36 10.75
N LEU A 179 1.43 -7.98 11.57
CA LEU A 179 1.69 -9.43 11.48
C LEU A 179 0.49 -10.27 11.88
N GLY A 180 -0.29 -9.85 12.89
CA GLY A 180 -1.53 -10.54 13.25
C GLY A 180 -2.56 -10.52 12.12
N LEU A 181 -2.77 -9.36 11.48
CA LEU A 181 -3.67 -9.25 10.32
C LEU A 181 -3.16 -10.07 9.13
N ALA A 182 -1.84 -10.07 8.87
CA ALA A 182 -1.25 -10.89 7.82
C ALA A 182 -1.48 -12.39 8.05
N LYS A 183 -1.35 -12.83 9.31
CA LYS A 183 -1.62 -14.22 9.71
C LYS A 183 -3.08 -14.61 9.52
N GLU A 184 -4.02 -13.75 9.89
CA GLU A 184 -5.47 -13.96 9.64
C GLU A 184 -5.78 -14.06 8.15
N LEU A 185 -5.10 -13.25 7.33
CA LEU A 185 -5.23 -13.29 5.87
C LEU A 185 -4.54 -14.51 5.24
N GLY A 186 -3.59 -15.13 5.94
CA GLY A 186 -2.81 -16.26 5.42
C GLY A 186 -1.79 -15.86 4.36
N VAL A 187 -1.27 -14.63 4.42
CA VAL A 187 -0.28 -14.11 3.46
C VAL A 187 1.13 -14.11 4.06
N LYS A 188 2.12 -14.45 3.23
CA LYS A 188 3.54 -14.39 3.62
C LYS A 188 4.00 -12.94 3.69
N VAL A 189 4.78 -12.63 4.73
CA VAL A 189 5.35 -11.31 4.95
C VAL A 189 6.87 -11.43 5.09
N SER A 190 7.58 -10.60 4.35
CA SER A 190 9.00 -10.29 4.56
C SER A 190 9.15 -8.79 4.83
N ASN A 191 10.29 -8.38 5.39
CA ASN A 191 10.57 -6.97 5.59
C ASN A 191 12.02 -6.62 5.23
N SER A 192 12.20 -5.40 4.75
CA SER A 192 13.51 -4.80 4.52
C SER A 192 14.20 -4.49 5.83
N THR A 193 15.47 -4.89 5.93
CA THR A 193 16.37 -4.58 7.04
C THR A 193 17.05 -3.22 6.87
N LEU A 194 16.50 -2.32 6.03
CA LEU A 194 17.00 -0.96 5.89
C LEU A 194 17.04 -0.30 7.28
N ASP A 195 18.20 0.27 7.60
CA ASP A 195 18.44 0.96 8.85
C ASP A 195 19.03 2.33 8.54
N LEU A 196 18.42 3.38 9.08
CA LEU A 196 18.85 4.75 8.89
C LEU A 196 19.38 5.37 10.17
N SER A 197 19.55 4.62 11.26
CA SER A 197 20.03 5.11 12.56
C SER A 197 21.33 5.89 12.46
N ASP A 198 22.25 5.40 11.64
CA ASP A 198 23.60 5.93 11.50
C ASP A 198 23.70 6.99 10.39
N SER A 199 22.59 7.33 9.73
CA SER A 199 22.59 8.35 8.70
C SER A 199 23.02 9.70 9.27
N LYS A 200 23.76 10.48 8.50
CA LYS A 200 24.18 11.84 8.90
C LYS A 200 23.02 12.82 8.92
N PHE A 201 21.92 12.52 8.24
CA PHE A 201 20.80 13.44 8.04
C PHE A 201 19.66 13.19 9.03
N PRO A 202 19.29 14.17 9.88
CA PRO A 202 18.20 14.01 10.84
C PRO A 202 16.86 13.58 10.21
N GLY A 203 16.55 14.08 9.00
CA GLY A 203 15.32 13.71 8.30
C GLY A 203 15.25 12.25 7.87
N LEU A 204 16.41 11.60 7.65
CA LEU A 204 16.47 10.16 7.39
C LEU A 204 16.39 9.36 8.70
N ARG A 205 17.12 9.80 9.74
CA ARG A 205 17.04 9.18 11.08
C ARG A 205 15.64 9.19 11.68
N ALA A 206 14.81 10.18 11.33
CA ALA A 206 13.43 10.28 11.79
C ALA A 206 12.57 9.03 11.46
N TYR A 207 12.95 8.22 10.47
CA TYR A 207 12.26 6.94 10.23
C TYR A 207 12.36 5.99 11.44
N GLU A 208 13.50 5.98 12.13
CA GLU A 208 13.71 5.19 13.35
C GLU A 208 12.86 5.66 14.54
N GLU A 209 12.35 6.90 14.47
CA GLU A 209 11.43 7.49 15.44
C GLU A 209 9.96 7.25 15.09
N GLY A 210 9.67 6.46 14.04
CA GLY A 210 8.33 6.12 13.60
C GLY A 210 7.67 7.14 12.67
N TYR A 211 8.45 8.03 12.03
CA TYR A 211 7.94 8.87 10.96
C TYR A 211 7.99 8.15 9.60
N VAL A 212 6.99 8.42 8.76
CA VAL A 212 6.78 7.86 7.42
C VAL A 212 6.56 6.35 7.41
N LYS A 213 7.54 5.57 7.87
CA LYS A 213 7.61 4.09 7.94
C LYS A 213 7.58 3.38 6.60
N GLU A 214 6.70 3.77 5.69
CA GLU A 214 6.49 3.07 4.42
C GLU A 214 5.82 3.99 3.39
N GLY A 215 5.95 3.63 2.12
CA GLY A 215 5.28 4.28 1.00
C GLY A 215 6.08 4.12 -0.28
N VAL A 216 5.42 4.29 -1.43
CA VAL A 216 6.04 4.26 -2.77
C VAL A 216 6.77 2.93 -3.06
N GLY A 217 6.41 1.86 -2.34
CA GLY A 217 7.08 0.57 -2.45
C GLY A 217 8.46 0.49 -1.78
N ALA A 218 8.79 1.41 -0.88
CA ALA A 218 10.11 1.50 -0.24
C ALA A 218 10.54 0.20 0.42
N GLY A 219 9.65 -0.50 1.15
CA GLY A 219 9.94 -1.79 1.75
C GLY A 219 10.40 -2.84 0.73
N GLY A 220 9.57 -3.12 -0.28
CA GLY A 220 9.90 -4.08 -1.34
C GLY A 220 11.15 -3.71 -2.15
N LEU A 221 11.29 -2.44 -2.54
CA LEU A 221 12.43 -1.97 -3.32
C LEU A 221 13.73 -2.02 -2.54
N SER A 222 13.73 -1.58 -1.27
CA SER A 222 14.93 -1.63 -0.42
C SER A 222 15.32 -3.06 -0.07
N TYR A 223 14.37 -3.97 0.19
CA TYR A 223 14.66 -5.39 0.39
C TYR A 223 15.42 -5.99 -0.79
N MET A 224 14.94 -5.74 -2.01
CA MET A 224 15.57 -6.24 -3.23
C MET A 224 16.94 -5.58 -3.46
N ALA A 225 17.04 -4.27 -3.26
CA ALA A 225 18.28 -3.52 -3.45
C ALA A 225 19.36 -3.96 -2.45
N ILE A 226 19.02 -4.15 -1.17
CA ILE A 226 19.94 -4.63 -0.14
C ILE A 226 20.41 -6.04 -0.48
N SER A 227 19.51 -6.91 -0.92
CA SER A 227 19.85 -8.29 -1.33
C SER A 227 20.81 -8.32 -2.53
N ALA A 228 20.67 -7.37 -3.47
CA ALA A 228 21.48 -7.32 -4.69
C ALA A 228 22.81 -6.56 -4.53
N PHE A 229 22.82 -5.51 -3.71
CA PHE A 229 23.91 -4.52 -3.69
C PHE A 229 24.57 -4.35 -2.32
N GLY A 230 24.02 -4.96 -1.28
CA GLY A 230 24.45 -4.78 0.10
C GLY A 230 23.87 -3.52 0.76
N HIS A 231 23.73 -3.59 2.07
CA HIS A 231 23.07 -2.56 2.89
C HIS A 231 23.75 -1.19 2.81
N GLN A 232 25.07 -1.16 2.97
CA GLN A 232 25.88 0.06 2.95
C GLN A 232 25.69 0.88 1.66
N ARG A 233 25.69 0.22 0.50
CA ARG A 233 25.57 0.89 -0.80
C ARG A 233 24.18 1.51 -1.00
N VAL A 234 23.15 0.87 -0.45
CA VAL A 234 21.78 1.41 -0.48
C VAL A 234 21.70 2.68 0.37
N ILE A 235 22.26 2.67 1.59
CA ILE A 235 22.30 3.86 2.45
C ILE A 235 23.05 5.00 1.77
N GLU A 236 24.25 4.76 1.25
CA GLU A 236 25.05 5.77 0.55
C GLU A 236 24.30 6.40 -0.63
N SER A 237 23.53 5.58 -1.36
CA SER A 237 22.69 6.07 -2.47
C SER A 237 21.54 6.93 -1.98
N ILE A 238 20.85 6.53 -0.90
CA ILE A 238 19.79 7.32 -0.27
C ILE A 238 20.33 8.66 0.22
N GLU A 239 21.47 8.66 0.93
CA GLU A 239 22.10 9.88 1.43
C GLU A 239 22.53 10.81 0.29
N ARG A 240 23.07 10.27 -0.80
CA ARG A 240 23.43 11.06 -1.98
C ARG A 240 22.21 11.75 -2.60
N GLU A 241 21.11 11.04 -2.77
CA GLU A 241 19.86 11.63 -3.27
C GLU A 241 19.31 12.68 -2.31
N TYR A 242 19.38 12.41 -0.99
CA TYR A 242 18.97 13.37 0.03
C TYR A 242 19.74 14.69 -0.10
N ILE A 243 21.08 14.63 -0.21
CA ILE A 243 21.94 15.81 -0.43
C ILE A 243 21.51 16.60 -1.68
N MET A 244 21.30 15.90 -2.80
CA MET A 244 20.91 16.55 -4.06
C MET A 244 19.57 17.27 -3.95
N LEU A 245 18.59 16.66 -3.27
CA LEU A 245 17.25 17.21 -3.11
C LEU A 245 17.20 18.37 -2.12
N THR A 246 17.94 18.29 -1.01
CA THR A 246 17.90 19.32 0.03
C THR A 246 18.91 20.44 -0.19
N LYS A 247 19.81 20.31 -1.18
CA LYS A 247 20.93 21.23 -1.43
C LYS A 247 21.76 21.49 -0.16
N LEU A 248 21.84 20.50 0.73
CA LEU A 248 22.60 20.65 1.98
C LEU A 248 24.09 20.51 1.66
N ASN A 249 24.90 21.48 2.08
CA ASN A 249 26.35 21.33 2.05
C ASN A 249 26.74 20.29 3.10
N VAL A 250 27.41 19.22 2.68
CA VAL A 250 28.01 18.26 3.60
C VAL A 250 29.28 18.91 4.15
N SER A 251 29.24 19.32 5.42
CA SER A 251 30.41 19.79 6.18
C SER A 251 31.21 18.63 6.74
#